data_AF-A0A2S1YTP4-F1
#
_entry.id   AF-A0A2S1YTP4-F1
#
_cell.length_a   1.000
_cell.length_b   1.000
_cell.length_c   1.000
_cell.angle_alpha   90.00
_cell.angle_beta   90.00
_cell.angle_gamma   90.00
#
_symmetry.space_group_name_H-M   'P 1'
#
loop_
_entity.id
_entity.type
_entity.pdbx_description
1 polymer ?
#
loop_
_entity_poly.entity_id
_entity_poly.type
_entity_poly.pdbx_seq_one_letter_code
_entity_poly.pdbx_strand_id
1 'polypeptide(L)'
;MKTKTSIYKFRYSYLFLLILTFSFNGFAQTASIGSTVTWGKVDGVAVNGLVQGPSAAEADLQVACVFEYTEGDIFNPPALPANLNGMVHLDDALKGIITELRKSGKFTGHSLETLLITPPKGTLASKQLLLIGLGDRTKFTPDLMISVGSTAMREALRLGVSNYSFASDIKDAGIDSPTALVATNVVLGSFEAYRTQSYLKAKKLADYKPLTKVILLAGPAFYTVAGEGIKEAIAKLNAK
;
A
#
# COMPACT_ATOMS: atom_id res chain seq x y z
N MET A 1 -74.22 44.54 -36.86
CA MET A 1 -74.63 43.83 -35.64
C MET A 1 -74.17 42.38 -35.76
N LYS A 2 -73.12 42.01 -34.99
CA LYS A 2 -72.50 40.69 -34.77
C LYS A 2 -72.51 39.64 -35.90
N THR A 3 -71.42 39.61 -36.66
CA THR A 3 -70.84 38.42 -37.33
C THR A 3 -69.90 37.70 -36.35
N LYS A 4 -70.02 36.39 -36.15
CA LYS A 4 -68.90 35.55 -35.66
C LYS A 4 -68.90 34.17 -36.30
N THR A 5 -67.79 33.95 -37.00
CA THR A 5 -67.38 32.79 -37.78
C THR A 5 -66.80 31.69 -36.88
N SER A 6 -67.03 30.44 -37.29
CA SER A 6 -66.43 29.20 -36.80
C SER A 6 -64.90 29.20 -36.90
N ILE A 7 -64.17 28.76 -35.85
CA ILE A 7 -62.76 28.36 -35.95
C ILE A 7 -62.50 27.10 -35.10
N TYR A 8 -61.75 26.21 -35.75
CA TYR A 8 -61.35 24.84 -35.45
C TYR A 8 -60.60 24.64 -34.12
N LYS A 9 -60.81 23.46 -33.52
CA LYS A 9 -60.05 22.93 -32.38
C LYS A 9 -58.71 22.33 -32.85
N PHE A 10 -57.59 22.96 -32.52
CA PHE A 10 -56.25 22.39 -32.68
C PHE A 10 -55.93 21.47 -31.48
N ARG A 11 -55.65 20.18 -31.76
CA ARG A 11 -55.17 19.21 -30.77
C ARG A 11 -53.64 19.31 -30.70
N TYR A 12 -53.12 19.82 -29.59
CA TYR A 12 -51.68 19.83 -29.31
C TYR A 12 -51.22 18.42 -28.91
N SER A 13 -50.37 17.83 -29.73
CA SER A 13 -49.66 16.57 -29.47
C SER A 13 -48.38 16.89 -28.69
N TYR A 14 -48.33 16.52 -27.40
CA TYR A 14 -47.12 16.62 -26.59
C TYR A 14 -46.16 15.49 -26.97
N LEU A 15 -45.08 15.82 -27.66
CA LEU A 15 -43.95 14.93 -27.91
C LEU A 15 -43.06 14.93 -26.66
N PHE A 16 -43.13 13.88 -25.86
CA PHE A 16 -42.30 13.69 -24.67
C PHE A 16 -40.91 13.21 -25.12
N LEU A 17 -39.91 14.10 -25.11
CA LEU A 17 -38.52 13.76 -25.42
C LEU A 17 -37.89 13.09 -24.18
N LEU A 18 -37.82 11.76 -24.19
CA LEU A 18 -37.15 10.99 -23.15
C LEU A 18 -35.63 11.04 -23.36
N ILE A 19 -34.94 11.91 -22.64
CA ILE A 19 -33.46 11.95 -22.60
C ILE A 19 -32.98 10.80 -21.72
N LEU A 20 -32.62 9.67 -22.34
CA LEU A 20 -31.90 8.59 -21.69
C LEU A 20 -30.46 9.03 -21.41
N THR A 21 -30.18 9.48 -20.20
CA THR A 21 -28.80 9.61 -19.70
C THR A 21 -28.21 8.22 -19.53
N PHE A 22 -27.43 7.75 -20.51
CA PHE A 22 -26.60 6.57 -20.35
C PHE A 22 -25.47 6.90 -19.37
N SER A 23 -25.65 6.53 -18.10
CA SER A 23 -24.54 6.45 -17.15
C SER A 23 -23.63 5.30 -17.56
N PHE A 24 -22.51 5.61 -18.21
CA PHE A 24 -21.40 4.67 -18.36
C PHE A 24 -20.80 4.42 -16.97
N ASN A 25 -21.36 3.47 -16.23
CA ASN A 25 -20.64 2.82 -15.14
C ASN A 25 -19.64 1.85 -15.80
N GLY A 26 -18.51 2.38 -16.25
CA GLY A 26 -17.36 1.55 -16.58
C GLY A 26 -16.92 0.87 -15.28
N PHE A 27 -17.23 -0.41 -15.11
CA PHE A 27 -16.63 -1.22 -14.06
C PHE A 27 -15.12 -1.14 -14.25
N ALA A 28 -14.42 -0.46 -13.35
CA ALA A 28 -12.97 -0.38 -13.38
C ALA A 28 -12.40 -1.80 -13.32
N GLN A 29 -11.71 -2.22 -14.37
CA GLN A 29 -11.07 -3.53 -14.42
C GLN A 29 -10.00 -3.59 -13.31
N THR A 30 -10.19 -4.50 -12.35
CA THR A 30 -9.23 -4.73 -11.28
C THR A 30 -7.96 -5.37 -11.84
N ALA A 31 -6.80 -5.00 -11.29
CA ALA A 31 -5.53 -5.52 -11.78
C ALA A 31 -5.36 -7.01 -11.42
N SER A 32 -4.78 -7.81 -12.30
CA SER A 32 -4.53 -9.23 -12.03
C SER A 32 -3.39 -9.44 -11.03
N ILE A 33 -3.43 -10.52 -10.26
CA ILE A 33 -2.28 -10.95 -9.44
C ILE A 33 -1.05 -11.12 -10.36
N GLY A 34 0.10 -10.65 -9.90
CA GLY A 34 1.35 -10.59 -10.65
C GLY A 34 1.51 -9.35 -11.54
N SER A 35 0.47 -8.51 -11.69
CA SER A 35 0.61 -7.23 -12.40
C SER A 35 1.67 -6.35 -11.72
N THR A 36 2.65 -5.88 -12.49
CA THR A 36 3.72 -5.01 -12.00
C THR A 36 4.07 -3.94 -13.00
N VAL A 37 4.41 -2.75 -12.49
CA VAL A 37 4.84 -1.59 -13.26
C VAL A 37 5.95 -0.89 -12.47
N THR A 38 7.02 -0.48 -13.16
CA THR A 38 7.94 0.53 -12.61
C THR A 38 7.34 1.91 -12.86
N TRP A 39 6.91 2.58 -11.80
CA TRP A 39 6.27 3.90 -11.87
C TRP A 39 7.26 5.03 -12.10
N GLY A 40 8.53 4.80 -11.77
CA GLY A 40 9.63 5.73 -12.02
C GLY A 40 10.87 5.36 -11.23
N LYS A 41 11.79 6.33 -11.13
CA LYS A 41 13.02 6.23 -10.34
C LYS A 41 13.23 7.47 -9.51
N VAL A 42 13.84 7.30 -8.33
CA VAL A 42 14.35 8.38 -7.48
C VAL A 42 15.78 8.01 -7.10
N ASP A 43 16.72 8.93 -7.27
CA ASP A 43 18.16 8.73 -6.94
C ASP A 43 18.76 7.43 -7.52
N GLY A 44 18.29 7.02 -8.71
CA GLY A 44 18.72 5.79 -9.39
C GLY A 44 18.00 4.50 -8.98
N VAL A 45 17.20 4.52 -7.91
CA VAL A 45 16.44 3.36 -7.41
C VAL A 45 15.07 3.30 -8.09
N ALA A 46 14.70 2.13 -8.62
CA ALA A 46 13.37 1.92 -9.22
C ALA A 46 12.28 1.81 -8.15
N VAL A 47 11.13 2.44 -8.39
CA VAL A 47 9.95 2.32 -7.53
C VAL A 47 8.85 1.60 -8.30
N ASN A 48 8.56 0.37 -7.88
CA ASN A 48 7.63 -0.53 -8.54
C ASN A 48 6.33 -0.64 -7.76
N GLY A 49 5.21 -0.78 -8.47
CA GLY A 49 3.99 -1.39 -7.93
C GLY A 49 3.97 -2.88 -8.26
N LEU A 50 3.39 -3.68 -7.36
CA LEU A 50 3.12 -5.10 -7.62
C LEU A 50 1.79 -5.52 -6.98
N VAL A 51 0.96 -6.23 -7.74
CA VAL A 51 -0.25 -6.89 -7.24
C VAL A 51 0.11 -8.28 -6.73
N GLN A 52 0.49 -8.39 -5.47
CA GLN A 52 0.88 -9.66 -4.85
C GLN A 52 0.73 -9.59 -3.33
N GLY A 53 0.42 -10.72 -2.70
CA GLY A 53 0.45 -10.85 -1.24
C GLY A 53 1.89 -10.87 -0.70
N PRO A 54 2.14 -10.36 0.51
CA PRO A 54 3.50 -10.24 1.06
C PRO A 54 4.24 -11.56 1.24
N SER A 55 3.54 -12.69 1.43
CA SER A 55 4.18 -14.00 1.53
C SER A 55 4.78 -14.51 0.21
N ALA A 56 4.27 -14.03 -0.92
CA ALA A 56 4.62 -14.50 -2.26
C ALA A 56 5.37 -13.44 -3.10
N ALA A 57 5.72 -12.29 -2.52
CA ALA A 57 6.49 -11.26 -3.21
C ALA A 57 8.00 -11.58 -3.15
N GLU A 58 8.61 -11.74 -4.32
CA GLU A 58 10.06 -11.99 -4.42
C GLU A 58 10.85 -10.71 -4.13
N ALA A 59 11.61 -10.73 -3.02
CA ALA A 59 12.51 -9.65 -2.64
C ALA A 59 13.65 -10.15 -1.73
N ASP A 60 14.72 -9.36 -1.62
CA ASP A 60 15.75 -9.63 -0.62
C ASP A 60 15.21 -9.39 0.81
N LEU A 61 14.25 -8.46 0.97
CA LEU A 61 13.53 -8.18 2.21
C LEU A 61 12.04 -7.94 1.92
N GLN A 62 11.15 -8.62 2.62
CA GLN A 62 9.73 -8.25 2.71
C GLN A 62 9.53 -7.38 3.94
N VAL A 63 8.87 -6.24 3.79
CA VAL A 63 8.41 -5.41 4.89
C VAL A 63 6.90 -5.60 5.01
N ALA A 64 6.42 -5.94 6.19
CA ALA A 64 5.00 -6.04 6.52
C ALA A 64 4.73 -5.20 7.75
N CYS A 65 3.56 -4.58 7.82
CA CYS A 65 3.22 -3.69 8.92
C CYS A 65 2.10 -4.29 9.75
N VAL A 66 2.05 -4.02 11.04
CA VAL A 66 0.99 -4.56 11.89
C VAL A 66 0.68 -3.62 13.05
N PHE A 67 -0.59 -3.51 13.41
CA PHE A 67 -0.99 -2.72 14.58
C PHE A 67 -0.69 -3.46 15.89
N GLU A 68 -0.89 -2.76 17.01
CA GLU A 68 -0.78 -3.36 18.33
C GLU A 68 -1.70 -4.58 18.49
N TYR A 69 -1.17 -5.62 19.12
CA TYR A 69 -1.87 -6.88 19.31
C TYR A 69 -3.12 -6.72 20.19
N THR A 70 -4.23 -7.26 19.69
CA THR A 70 -5.36 -7.69 20.50
C THR A 70 -5.71 -9.13 20.14
N GLU A 71 -6.40 -9.86 21.03
CA GLU A 71 -6.68 -11.28 20.79
C GLU A 71 -7.50 -11.45 19.49
N GLY A 72 -6.92 -12.18 18.53
CA GLY A 72 -7.53 -12.46 17.22
C GLY A 72 -7.59 -11.26 16.27
N ASP A 73 -6.77 -10.22 16.46
CA ASP A 73 -6.85 -8.96 15.72
C ASP A 73 -6.67 -9.06 14.19
N ILE A 74 -5.91 -10.04 13.71
CA ILE A 74 -5.73 -10.33 12.27
C ILE A 74 -6.74 -11.34 11.73
N PHE A 75 -7.46 -12.06 12.60
CA PHE A 75 -8.37 -13.15 12.24
C PHE A 75 -9.85 -12.75 12.32
N ASN A 76 -10.17 -11.81 13.20
CA ASN A 76 -11.54 -11.40 13.51
C ASN A 76 -11.82 -9.98 12.99
N PRO A 77 -13.09 -9.63 12.71
CA PRO A 77 -13.48 -8.27 12.41
C PRO A 77 -12.92 -7.27 13.44
N PRO A 78 -12.40 -6.11 13.00
CA PRO A 78 -12.59 -5.54 11.66
C PRO A 78 -11.58 -6.01 10.60
N ALA A 79 -10.68 -6.94 10.90
CA ALA A 79 -9.73 -7.44 9.89
C ALA A 79 -10.43 -8.03 8.65
N LEU A 80 -9.74 -7.97 7.51
CA LEU A 80 -10.23 -8.61 6.29
C LEU A 80 -10.34 -10.13 6.48
N PRO A 81 -11.27 -10.79 5.77
CA PRO A 81 -11.34 -12.25 5.72
C PRO A 81 -10.00 -12.87 5.35
N ALA A 82 -9.68 -14.03 5.94
CA ALA A 82 -8.39 -14.70 5.81
C ALA A 82 -7.88 -14.82 4.36
N ASN A 83 -8.77 -15.17 3.42
CA ASN A 83 -8.42 -15.33 2.00
C ASN A 83 -8.00 -14.03 1.29
N LEU A 84 -8.21 -12.87 1.91
CA LEU A 84 -7.85 -11.54 1.41
C LEU A 84 -6.83 -10.84 2.32
N ASN A 85 -6.34 -11.49 3.37
CA ASN A 85 -5.53 -10.88 4.42
C ASN A 85 -4.06 -11.33 4.31
N GLY A 86 -3.20 -10.43 3.83
CA GLY A 86 -1.78 -10.66 3.66
C GLY A 86 -1.04 -10.98 4.96
N MET A 87 -1.43 -10.38 6.09
CA MET A 87 -0.84 -10.69 7.39
C MET A 87 -1.18 -12.10 7.87
N VAL A 88 -2.43 -12.57 7.65
CA VAL A 88 -2.81 -13.97 7.90
C VAL A 88 -1.97 -14.91 7.04
N HIS A 89 -1.82 -14.62 5.74
CA HIS A 89 -0.99 -15.45 4.86
C HIS A 89 0.50 -15.48 5.27
N LEU A 90 1.05 -14.38 5.80
CA LEU A 90 2.41 -14.35 6.35
C LEU A 90 2.52 -15.21 7.60
N ASP A 91 1.58 -15.08 8.53
CA ASP A 91 1.59 -15.83 9.78
C ASP A 91 1.43 -17.34 9.51
N ASP A 92 0.51 -17.72 8.63
CA ASP A 92 0.31 -19.10 8.19
C ASP A 92 1.57 -19.68 7.54
N ALA A 93 2.22 -18.93 6.65
CA ALA A 93 3.48 -19.35 6.02
C ALA A 93 4.60 -19.56 7.05
N LEU A 94 4.56 -18.84 8.17
CA LEU A 94 5.49 -18.95 9.28
C LEU A 94 4.95 -19.78 10.46
N LYS A 95 3.89 -20.57 10.23
CA LYS A 95 3.29 -21.49 11.20
C LYS A 95 2.83 -20.82 12.50
N GLY A 96 2.29 -19.61 12.42
CA GLY A 96 1.69 -18.89 13.55
C GLY A 96 2.67 -18.10 14.41
N ILE A 97 3.96 -18.03 14.03
CA ILE A 97 4.98 -17.39 14.88
C ILE A 97 4.77 -15.88 15.05
N ILE A 98 4.19 -15.18 14.07
CA ILE A 98 3.91 -13.74 14.20
C ILE A 98 2.87 -13.54 15.29
N THR A 99 1.80 -14.33 15.29
CA THR A 99 0.79 -14.30 16.35
C THR A 99 1.40 -14.67 17.71
N GLU A 100 2.23 -15.71 17.79
CA GLU A 100 2.86 -16.14 19.05
C GLU A 100 3.77 -15.05 19.64
N LEU A 101 4.61 -14.41 18.82
CA LEU A 101 5.49 -13.31 19.23
C LEU A 101 4.71 -12.13 19.78
N ARG A 102 3.59 -11.81 19.14
CA ARG A 102 2.69 -10.71 19.51
C ARG A 102 1.94 -11.01 20.81
N LYS A 103 1.34 -12.19 20.89
CA LYS A 103 0.62 -12.66 22.09
C LYS A 103 1.53 -12.79 23.31
N SER A 104 2.79 -13.17 23.12
CA SER A 104 3.77 -13.29 24.21
C SER A 104 4.41 -11.94 24.61
N GLY A 105 4.07 -10.84 23.95
CA GLY A 105 4.63 -9.51 24.22
C GLY A 105 6.09 -9.33 23.78
N LYS A 106 6.63 -10.22 22.96
CA LYS A 106 8.00 -10.12 22.42
C LYS A 106 8.10 -9.13 21.26
N PHE A 107 6.97 -8.85 20.62
CA PHE A 107 6.79 -7.81 19.62
C PHE A 107 5.35 -7.34 19.69
N THR A 108 5.07 -6.21 20.31
CA THR A 108 3.68 -5.82 20.62
C THR A 108 2.98 -5.13 19.45
N GLY A 109 3.75 -4.56 18.51
CA GLY A 109 3.25 -3.78 17.39
C GLY A 109 3.22 -2.28 17.67
N HIS A 110 3.98 -1.80 18.67
CA HIS A 110 4.09 -0.37 18.98
C HIS A 110 4.56 0.43 17.76
N SER A 111 4.16 1.70 17.68
CA SER A 111 4.51 2.55 16.54
C SER A 111 6.02 2.58 16.30
N LEU A 112 6.43 2.19 15.09
CA LEU A 112 7.82 2.08 14.62
C LEU A 112 8.67 1.01 15.33
N GLU A 113 8.07 0.14 16.14
CA GLU A 113 8.73 -1.08 16.63
C GLU A 113 9.13 -1.94 15.43
N THR A 114 10.31 -2.56 15.48
CA THR A 114 10.80 -3.41 14.38
C THR A 114 11.17 -4.79 14.88
N LEU A 115 10.85 -5.81 14.07
CA LEU A 115 11.33 -7.17 14.30
C LEU A 115 11.74 -7.80 12.98
N LEU A 116 12.98 -8.26 12.91
CA LEU A 116 13.50 -9.00 11.77
C LEU A 116 13.34 -10.51 12.00
N ILE A 117 12.77 -11.20 11.02
CA ILE A 117 12.61 -12.64 10.99
C ILE A 117 13.35 -13.18 9.76
N THR A 118 14.20 -14.18 9.96
CA THR A 118 14.76 -14.99 8.87
C THR A 118 13.89 -16.23 8.68
N PRO A 119 13.04 -16.28 7.64
CA PRO A 119 12.16 -17.41 7.40
C PRO A 119 12.96 -18.68 7.05
N PRO A 120 12.47 -19.88 7.42
CA PRO A 120 12.99 -21.12 6.86
C PRO A 120 12.91 -21.11 5.33
N LYS A 121 13.89 -21.73 4.67
CA LYS A 121 13.96 -21.72 3.20
C LYS A 121 12.66 -22.30 2.60
N GLY A 122 12.05 -21.53 1.69
CA GLY A 122 10.85 -21.94 0.96
C GLY A 122 9.53 -21.62 1.66
N THR A 123 9.53 -21.00 2.84
CA THR A 123 8.27 -20.57 3.49
C THR A 123 7.78 -19.22 2.96
N LEU A 124 8.69 -18.28 2.69
CA LEU A 124 8.39 -17.01 2.02
C LEU A 124 9.18 -16.91 0.71
N ALA A 125 8.64 -16.15 -0.25
CA ALA A 125 9.36 -15.80 -1.47
C ALA A 125 10.51 -14.80 -1.19
N SER A 126 10.42 -14.03 -0.10
CA SER A 126 11.49 -13.15 0.36
C SER A 126 12.53 -13.89 1.20
N LYS A 127 13.76 -13.38 1.21
CA LYS A 127 14.85 -13.98 2.03
C LYS A 127 14.73 -13.63 3.52
N GLN A 128 14.11 -12.51 3.83
CA GLN A 128 13.91 -11.97 5.19
C GLN A 128 12.55 -11.28 5.26
N LEU A 129 11.98 -11.21 6.46
CA LEU A 129 10.77 -10.46 6.78
C LEU A 129 11.08 -9.44 7.88
N LEU A 130 10.80 -8.17 7.64
CA LEU A 130 10.79 -7.11 8.63
C LEU A 130 9.34 -6.78 8.97
N LEU A 131 8.97 -6.96 10.23
CA LEU A 131 7.74 -6.42 10.79
C LEU A 131 7.99 -4.99 11.27
N ILE A 132 7.06 -4.09 10.97
CA ILE A 132 7.03 -2.73 11.53
C ILE A 132 5.70 -2.49 12.22
N GLY A 133 5.75 -2.10 13.49
CA GLY A 133 4.57 -1.76 14.26
C GLY A 133 3.95 -0.42 13.83
N LEU A 134 2.62 -0.38 13.72
CA LEU A 134 1.84 0.82 13.40
C LEU A 134 1.25 1.49 14.65
N GLY A 135 1.37 0.86 15.83
CA GLY A 135 0.82 1.35 17.09
C GLY A 135 -0.67 1.04 17.25
N ASP A 136 -1.35 1.86 18.04
CA ASP A 136 -2.78 1.76 18.28
C ASP A 136 -3.59 2.03 16.99
N ARG A 137 -4.35 1.01 16.54
CA ARG A 137 -5.15 1.07 15.31
C ARG A 137 -6.14 2.24 15.30
N THR A 138 -6.65 2.65 16.46
CA THR A 138 -7.67 3.71 16.58
C THR A 138 -7.08 5.12 16.43
N LYS A 139 -5.75 5.23 16.47
CA LYS A 139 -5.00 6.48 16.34
C LYS A 139 -4.24 6.59 15.02
N PHE A 140 -4.46 5.65 14.10
CA PHE A 140 -3.77 5.64 12.81
C PHE A 140 -4.04 6.92 12.02
N THR A 141 -2.98 7.53 11.51
CA THR A 141 -3.05 8.57 10.49
C THR A 141 -2.12 8.22 9.32
N PRO A 142 -2.47 8.61 8.08
CA PRO A 142 -1.59 8.36 6.92
C PRO A 142 -0.18 8.96 7.05
N ASP A 143 -0.01 10.02 7.85
CA ASP A 143 1.28 10.70 8.06
C ASP A 143 2.32 9.81 8.72
N LEU A 144 1.88 8.87 9.57
CA LEU A 144 2.75 7.85 10.17
C LEU A 144 3.55 7.09 9.10
N MET A 145 2.98 6.92 7.91
CA MET A 145 3.60 6.14 6.84
C MET A 145 4.88 6.77 6.26
N ILE A 146 5.11 8.07 6.50
CA ILE A 146 6.41 8.70 6.22
C ILE A 146 7.48 8.09 7.13
N SER A 147 7.22 8.05 8.43
CA SER A 147 8.14 7.45 9.40
C SER A 147 8.32 5.95 9.16
N VAL A 148 7.25 5.23 8.83
CA VAL A 148 7.33 3.79 8.51
C VAL A 148 8.17 3.54 7.25
N GLY A 149 7.98 4.32 6.18
CA GLY A 149 8.82 4.24 4.98
C GLY A 149 10.29 4.55 5.26
N SER A 150 10.54 5.56 6.10
CA SER A 150 11.89 5.92 6.57
C SER A 150 12.55 4.77 7.34
N THR A 151 11.83 4.14 8.26
CA THR A 151 12.29 2.98 9.03
C THR A 151 12.59 1.80 8.12
N ALA A 152 11.68 1.46 7.20
CA ALA A 152 11.87 0.37 6.25
C ALA A 152 13.15 0.55 5.40
N MET A 153 13.37 1.75 4.86
CA MET A 153 14.58 2.03 4.08
C MET A 153 15.85 1.96 4.93
N ARG A 154 15.84 2.48 6.16
CA ARG A 154 17.01 2.41 7.07
C ARG A 154 17.39 0.97 7.37
N GLU A 155 16.40 0.12 7.68
CA GLU A 155 16.63 -1.30 7.92
C GLU A 155 17.13 -2.02 6.67
N ALA A 156 16.52 -1.76 5.50
CA ALA A 156 16.98 -2.33 4.24
C ALA A 156 18.46 -1.98 3.95
N LEU A 157 18.86 -0.73 4.16
CA LEU A 157 20.23 -0.28 3.98
C LEU A 157 21.20 -0.92 4.99
N ARG A 158 20.81 -1.04 6.26
CA ARG A 158 21.60 -1.72 7.32
C ARG A 158 21.82 -3.20 7.00
N LEU A 159 20.81 -3.86 6.45
CA LEU A 159 20.85 -5.25 6.05
C LEU A 159 21.63 -5.48 4.74
N GLY A 160 22.00 -4.41 4.02
CA GLY A 160 22.74 -4.51 2.76
C GLY A 160 21.95 -5.21 1.65
N VAL A 161 20.62 -5.16 1.69
CA VAL A 161 19.77 -5.76 0.66
C VAL A 161 19.76 -4.94 -0.63
N SER A 162 19.54 -5.59 -1.77
CA SER A 162 19.51 -4.89 -3.07
C SER A 162 18.11 -4.34 -3.38
N ASN A 163 17.08 -4.91 -2.76
CA ASN A 163 15.70 -4.50 -2.94
C ASN A 163 14.85 -4.92 -1.74
N TYR A 164 13.70 -4.26 -1.56
CA TYR A 164 12.66 -4.73 -0.66
C TYR A 164 11.27 -4.56 -1.26
N SER A 165 10.35 -5.42 -0.83
CA SER A 165 8.91 -5.28 -1.01
C SER A 165 8.28 -4.73 0.26
N PHE A 166 7.19 -3.99 0.12
CA PHE A 166 6.53 -3.30 1.22
C PHE A 166 5.02 -3.52 1.14
N ALA A 167 4.47 -4.15 2.16
CA ALA A 167 3.05 -4.23 2.42
C ALA A 167 2.72 -3.38 3.65
N SER A 168 1.77 -2.45 3.52
CA SER A 168 1.34 -1.62 4.64
C SER A 168 0.34 -2.32 5.55
N ASP A 169 -0.37 -3.34 5.05
CA ASP A 169 -1.37 -4.16 5.75
C ASP A 169 -2.42 -3.35 6.56
N ILE A 170 -2.58 -2.06 6.25
CA ILE A 170 -3.52 -1.16 6.94
C ILE A 170 -4.95 -1.63 6.69
N LYS A 171 -5.26 -1.93 5.43
CA LYS A 171 -6.59 -2.42 5.03
C LYS A 171 -6.84 -3.83 5.52
N ASP A 172 -5.80 -4.67 5.65
CA ASP A 172 -5.88 -6.02 6.21
C ASP A 172 -6.35 -5.98 7.67
N ALA A 173 -5.91 -4.96 8.41
CA ALA A 173 -6.43 -4.64 9.72
C ALA A 173 -7.76 -3.86 9.71
N GLY A 174 -8.52 -3.87 8.62
CA GLY A 174 -9.84 -3.24 8.57
C GLY A 174 -9.87 -1.72 8.65
N ILE A 175 -8.71 -1.06 8.55
CA ILE A 175 -8.64 0.39 8.57
C ILE A 175 -8.83 0.91 7.15
N ASP A 176 -9.92 1.64 6.93
CA ASP A 176 -10.06 2.39 5.69
C ASP A 176 -9.08 3.56 5.68
N SER A 177 -8.25 3.61 4.64
CA SER A 177 -7.16 4.57 4.51
C SER A 177 -7.05 5.07 3.07
N PRO A 178 -6.66 6.35 2.88
CA PRO A 178 -6.48 6.93 1.56
C PRO A 178 -5.27 6.29 0.86
N THR A 179 -5.54 5.34 -0.02
CA THR A 179 -4.52 4.47 -0.65
C THR A 179 -3.41 5.26 -1.35
N ALA A 180 -3.77 6.27 -2.15
CA ALA A 180 -2.78 7.11 -2.84
C ALA A 180 -1.87 7.82 -1.83
N LEU A 181 -2.45 8.49 -0.82
CA LEU A 181 -1.68 9.22 0.19
C LEU A 181 -0.75 8.31 1.01
N VAL A 182 -1.23 7.12 1.40
CA VAL A 182 -0.41 6.10 2.07
C VAL A 182 0.79 5.74 1.20
N ALA A 183 0.58 5.43 -0.08
CA ALA A 183 1.66 5.09 -1.00
C ALA A 183 2.63 6.27 -1.22
N THR A 184 2.10 7.49 -1.35
CA THR A 184 2.90 8.73 -1.42
C THR A 184 3.82 8.84 -0.20
N ASN A 185 3.26 8.73 1.00
CA ASN A 185 3.98 8.91 2.25
C ASN A 185 5.07 7.86 2.47
N VAL A 186 4.80 6.58 2.14
CA VAL A 186 5.83 5.52 2.19
C VAL A 186 7.01 5.85 1.29
N VAL A 187 6.75 6.27 0.04
CA VAL A 187 7.83 6.62 -0.92
C VAL A 187 8.61 7.84 -0.45
N LEU A 188 7.92 8.91 0.00
CA LEU A 188 8.57 10.11 0.53
C LEU A 188 9.53 9.77 1.68
N GLY A 189 9.02 9.09 2.71
CA GLY A 189 9.83 8.72 3.87
C GLY A 189 11.00 7.81 3.54
N SER A 190 10.78 6.85 2.63
CA SER A 190 11.83 5.93 2.16
C SER A 190 12.99 6.71 1.51
N PHE A 191 12.70 7.64 0.60
CA PHE A 191 13.77 8.36 -0.10
C PHE A 191 14.40 9.48 0.72
N GLU A 192 13.70 10.06 1.70
CA GLU A 192 14.33 10.95 2.68
C GLU A 192 15.37 10.22 3.54
N ALA A 193 15.08 8.98 3.98
CA ALA A 193 16.06 8.13 4.65
C ALA A 193 17.23 7.76 3.72
N TYR A 194 16.95 7.40 2.47
CA TYR A 194 17.97 7.03 1.49
C TYR A 194 18.94 8.19 1.20
N ARG A 195 18.41 9.42 1.02
CA ARG A 195 19.20 10.63 0.82
C ARG A 195 20.05 10.98 2.03
N THR A 196 19.51 10.80 3.24
CA THR A 196 20.26 10.97 4.49
C THR A 196 21.47 10.03 4.55
N GLN A 197 21.27 8.75 4.24
CA GLN A 197 22.36 7.77 4.21
C GLN A 197 23.37 8.05 3.10
N SER A 198 22.90 8.48 1.93
CA SER A 198 23.75 8.93 0.81
C SER A 198 24.64 10.10 1.20
N TYR A 199 24.09 11.10 1.91
CA TYR A 199 24.84 12.23 2.43
C TYR A 199 25.93 11.80 3.43
N LEU A 200 25.62 10.88 4.35
CA LEU A 200 26.60 10.33 5.28
C LEU A 200 27.70 9.52 4.55
N LYS A 201 27.33 8.73 3.53
CA LYS A 201 28.28 7.99 2.70
C LYS A 201 29.23 8.92 1.94
N ALA A 202 28.72 10.01 1.37
CA ALA A 202 29.55 11.03 0.71
C ALA A 202 30.57 11.69 1.68
N LYS A 203 30.24 11.74 2.97
CA LYS A 203 31.14 12.22 4.04
C LYS A 203 32.04 11.14 4.64
N LYS A 204 32.00 9.92 4.11
CA LYS A 204 32.73 8.75 4.66
C LYS A 204 32.31 8.40 6.10
N LEU A 205 31.07 8.71 6.47
CA LEU A 205 30.48 8.44 7.80
C LEU A 205 29.46 7.30 7.79
N ALA A 206 29.19 6.71 6.63
CA ALA A 206 28.39 5.52 6.48
C ALA A 206 28.92 4.70 5.31
N ASP A 207 28.73 3.40 5.38
CA ASP A 207 28.83 2.52 4.22
C ASP A 207 27.55 1.68 4.12
N TYR A 208 27.08 1.50 2.90
CA TYR A 208 25.89 0.72 2.59
C TYR A 208 25.92 0.29 1.12
N LYS A 209 25.26 -0.82 0.81
CA LYS A 209 25.02 -1.26 -0.56
C LYS A 209 23.81 -0.49 -1.14
N PRO A 210 23.96 0.28 -2.23
CA PRO A 210 22.83 0.97 -2.85
C PRO A 210 21.72 0.01 -3.26
N LEU A 211 20.48 0.39 -2.98
CA LEU A 211 19.32 -0.36 -3.47
C LEU A 211 19.15 -0.12 -4.97
N THR A 212 18.63 -1.12 -5.66
CA THR A 212 18.26 -1.01 -7.07
C THR A 212 16.74 -0.86 -7.25
N LYS A 213 15.95 -1.33 -6.28
CA LYS A 213 14.49 -1.40 -6.40
C LYS A 213 13.77 -1.37 -5.04
N VAL A 214 12.67 -0.63 -4.98
CA VAL A 214 11.65 -0.67 -3.92
C VAL A 214 10.33 -1.09 -4.56
N ILE A 215 9.60 -2.02 -3.95
CA ILE A 215 8.35 -2.56 -4.48
C ILE A 215 7.23 -2.27 -3.48
N LEU A 216 6.20 -1.52 -3.86
CA LEU A 216 5.00 -1.33 -3.05
C LEU A 216 3.94 -2.34 -3.49
N LEU A 217 3.47 -3.14 -2.55
CA LEU A 217 2.42 -4.12 -2.77
C LEU A 217 1.05 -3.44 -2.66
N ALA A 218 0.12 -3.82 -3.52
CA ALA A 218 -1.27 -3.37 -3.45
C ALA A 218 -2.22 -4.46 -3.91
N GLY A 219 -3.39 -4.55 -3.27
CA GLY A 219 -4.45 -5.44 -3.73
C GLY A 219 -4.97 -5.04 -5.14
N PRO A 220 -5.55 -6.00 -5.89
CA PRO A 220 -6.09 -5.79 -7.24
C PRO A 220 -6.91 -4.50 -7.46
N ALA A 221 -7.77 -4.17 -6.49
CA ALA A 221 -8.65 -2.99 -6.56
C ALA A 221 -7.95 -1.66 -6.26
N PHE A 222 -6.80 -1.71 -5.57
CA PHE A 222 -6.08 -0.53 -5.07
C PHE A 222 -4.84 -0.19 -5.89
N TYR A 223 -4.44 -1.08 -6.80
CA TYR A 223 -3.19 -1.00 -7.55
C TYR A 223 -3.00 0.32 -8.32
N THR A 224 -3.99 0.71 -9.13
CA THR A 224 -3.91 1.94 -9.93
C THR A 224 -3.82 3.19 -9.05
N VAL A 225 -4.65 3.26 -8.00
CA VAL A 225 -4.69 4.38 -7.05
C VAL A 225 -3.39 4.49 -6.25
N ALA A 226 -2.84 3.36 -5.81
CA ALA A 226 -1.51 3.34 -5.17
C ALA A 226 -0.42 3.84 -6.14
N GLY A 227 -0.50 3.43 -7.42
CA GLY A 227 0.40 3.89 -8.47
C GLY A 227 0.37 5.40 -8.71
N GLU A 228 -0.81 6.04 -8.59
CA GLU A 228 -0.94 7.49 -8.65
C GLU A 228 -0.19 8.19 -7.52
N GLY A 229 -0.33 7.71 -6.28
CA GLY A 229 0.42 8.24 -5.14
C GLY A 229 1.94 8.04 -5.28
N ILE A 230 2.37 6.87 -5.80
CA ILE A 230 3.78 6.61 -6.09
C ILE A 230 4.31 7.64 -7.09
N LYS A 231 3.61 7.87 -8.21
CA LYS A 231 4.02 8.88 -9.22
C LYS A 231 4.10 10.28 -8.62
N GLU A 232 3.16 10.66 -7.78
CA GLU A 232 3.15 11.95 -7.10
C GLU A 232 4.39 12.12 -6.21
N ALA A 233 4.70 11.13 -5.38
CA ALA A 233 5.90 11.16 -4.53
C ALA A 233 7.19 11.26 -5.36
N ILE A 234 7.31 10.49 -6.43
CA ILE A 234 8.46 10.53 -7.34
C ILE A 234 8.63 11.93 -7.95
N ALA A 235 7.53 12.54 -8.43
CA ALA A 235 7.56 13.88 -8.98
C ALA A 235 8.04 14.91 -7.94
N LYS A 236 7.54 14.84 -6.70
CA LYS A 236 7.98 15.71 -5.60
C LYS A 236 9.46 15.53 -5.25
N LEU A 237 9.95 14.28 -5.25
CA LEU A 237 11.33 13.97 -4.89
C LEU A 237 12.33 14.38 -5.97
N ASN A 238 11.96 14.29 -7.25
CA ASN A 238 12.80 14.64 -8.40
C ASN A 238 12.76 16.13 -8.75
N ALA A 239 11.82 16.90 -8.17
CA ALA A 239 11.78 18.35 -8.31
C ALA A 239 12.72 19.10 -7.33
N LYS A 240 13.29 18.39 -6.35
CA LYS A 240 14.28 18.91 -5.40
C LYS A 240 15.69 18.71 -5.94
#